data_AF-A0A1M3K0Z6-F1
#
_entry.id   AF-A0A1M3K0Z6-F1
#
_cell.length_a   1.000
_cell.length_b   1.000
_cell.length_c   1.000
_cell.angle_alpha   90.00
_cell.angle_beta   90.00
_cell.angle_gamma   90.00
#
_symmetry.space_group_name_H-M   'P 1'
#
loop_
_entity.id
_entity.type
_entity.pdbx_description
1 polymer ?
#
loop_
_entity_poly.entity_id
_entity_poly.type
_entity_poly.pdbx_seq_one_letter_code
_entity_poly.pdbx_strand_id
1 'polypeptide(L)'
;MSSTKKSIRKKLPVILIVITLIAMFAAIIYFSGILYFSNILPCYPPPWVTVDGVAKASVIAFFDENRDGIFNDGERPLPNIEIKMGTKRAQTDQKGKASVFVFKEGCICNCSRGETLLITVPEGWQTTTAIEYKLNGKDKIIPIGFFK
;
A
#
# COMPACT_ATOMS: atom_id res chain seq x y z
N MET A 1 8.65 -55.05 -0.49
CA MET A 1 8.70 -53.60 -0.82
C MET A 1 8.78 -53.27 -2.33
N SER A 2 8.36 -54.15 -3.27
CA SER A 2 8.58 -53.93 -4.73
C SER A 2 7.32 -53.68 -5.58
N SER A 3 6.10 -53.88 -5.05
CA SER A 3 4.87 -53.81 -5.86
C SER A 3 4.33 -52.38 -6.04
N THR A 4 4.41 -51.54 -5.00
CA THR A 4 3.88 -50.16 -5.00
C THR A 4 4.61 -49.24 -5.98
N LYS A 5 5.94 -49.40 -6.13
CA LYS A 5 6.76 -48.62 -7.09
C LYS A 5 6.38 -48.86 -8.55
N LYS A 6 5.91 -50.07 -8.90
CA LYS A 6 5.59 -50.45 -10.30
C LYS A 6 4.23 -49.88 -10.74
N SER A 7 3.26 -49.78 -9.83
CA SER A 7 1.94 -49.18 -10.07
C SER A 7 2.03 -47.65 -10.26
N ILE A 8 2.85 -46.98 -9.46
CA ILE A 8 3.08 -45.52 -9.56
C ILE A 8 3.73 -45.14 -10.90
N ARG A 9 4.70 -45.94 -11.39
CA ARG A 9 5.39 -45.68 -12.67
C ARG A 9 4.47 -45.66 -13.89
N LYS A 10 3.37 -46.44 -13.89
CA LYS A 10 2.40 -46.48 -15.00
C LYS A 10 1.39 -45.34 -14.97
N LYS A 11 1.06 -44.80 -13.79
CA LYS A 11 0.12 -43.67 -13.64
C LYS A 11 0.80 -42.30 -13.77
N LEU A 12 2.12 -42.24 -13.58
CA LEU A 12 2.92 -41.04 -13.71
C LEU A 12 2.71 -40.24 -15.02
N PRO A 13 2.70 -40.84 -16.24
CA PRO A 13 2.48 -40.06 -17.46
C PRO A 13 1.09 -39.45 -17.54
N VAL A 14 0.05 -40.15 -17.08
CA VAL A 14 -1.32 -39.63 -17.04
C VAL A 14 -1.43 -38.46 -16.06
N ILE A 15 -0.83 -38.59 -14.88
CA ILE A 15 -0.77 -37.51 -13.90
C ILE A 15 -0.05 -36.29 -14.48
N LEU A 16 1.07 -36.49 -15.17
CA LEU A 16 1.80 -35.40 -15.83
C LEU A 16 0.95 -34.70 -16.89
N ILE A 17 0.26 -35.45 -17.76
CA ILE A 17 -0.65 -34.87 -18.77
C ILE A 17 -1.73 -34.02 -18.11
N VAL A 18 -2.37 -34.53 -17.05
CA VAL A 18 -3.41 -33.78 -16.33
C VAL A 18 -2.85 -32.49 -15.71
N ILE A 19 -1.68 -32.55 -15.06
CA ILE A 19 -1.03 -31.36 -14.49
C ILE A 19 -0.69 -30.35 -15.58
N THR A 20 -0.17 -30.80 -16.72
CA THR A 20 0.14 -29.91 -17.87
C THR A 20 -1.12 -29.23 -18.40
N LEU A 21 -2.22 -29.97 -18.57
CA LEU A 21 -3.49 -29.39 -19.03
C LEU A 21 -4.05 -28.35 -18.04
N ILE A 22 -3.97 -28.63 -16.74
CA ILE A 22 -4.39 -27.68 -15.70
C ILE A 22 -3.51 -26.42 -15.73
N ALA A 23 -2.19 -26.58 -15.87
CA ALA A 23 -1.26 -25.45 -15.96
C ALA A 23 -1.52 -24.59 -17.22
N MET A 24 -1.77 -25.22 -18.37
CA MET A 24 -2.15 -24.52 -19.60
C MET A 24 -3.46 -23.76 -19.44
N PHE A 25 -4.48 -24.39 -18.84
CA PHE A 25 -5.76 -23.73 -18.59
C PHE A 25 -5.63 -22.55 -17.62
N ALA A 26 -4.87 -22.71 -16.53
CA ALA A 26 -4.57 -21.62 -15.61
C ALA A 26 -3.81 -20.46 -16.30
N ALA A 27 -2.87 -20.78 -17.19
CA ALA A 27 -2.19 -19.77 -18.00
C ALA A 27 -3.16 -19.03 -18.92
N ILE A 28 -4.05 -19.72 -19.63
CA ILE A 28 -5.08 -19.08 -20.47
C ILE A 28 -5.96 -18.15 -19.64
N ILE A 29 -6.39 -18.58 -18.46
CA ILE A 29 -7.17 -17.76 -17.52
C ILE A 29 -6.37 -16.52 -17.10
N TYR A 30 -5.11 -16.68 -16.69
CA TYR A 30 -4.26 -15.54 -16.29
C TYR A 30 -4.05 -14.56 -17.45
N PHE A 31 -3.63 -15.05 -18.63
CA PHE A 31 -3.37 -14.25 -19.82
C PHE A 31 -4.64 -13.63 -20.42
N SER A 32 -5.83 -14.22 -20.24
CA SER A 32 -7.07 -13.56 -20.66
C SER A 32 -7.41 -12.32 -19.83
N GLY A 33 -6.78 -12.15 -18.67
CA GLY A 33 -7.04 -11.04 -17.75
C GLY A 33 -8.33 -11.19 -16.94
N ILE A 34 -9.09 -12.29 -17.10
CA ILE A 34 -10.38 -12.46 -16.42
C ILE A 34 -10.24 -12.35 -14.90
N LEU A 35 -9.16 -12.87 -14.31
CA LEU A 35 -8.90 -12.78 -12.86
C LEU A 35 -8.70 -11.34 -12.39
N TYR A 36 -8.08 -10.51 -13.23
CA TYR A 36 -7.84 -9.10 -12.95
C TYR A 36 -9.13 -8.29 -13.13
N PHE A 37 -9.80 -8.39 -14.29
CA PHE A 37 -11.01 -7.63 -14.61
C PHE A 37 -12.25 -8.05 -13.79
N SER A 38 -12.28 -9.27 -13.26
CA SER A 38 -13.29 -9.72 -12.30
C SER A 38 -12.98 -9.38 -10.84
N ASN A 39 -11.88 -8.67 -10.58
CA ASN A 39 -11.44 -8.28 -9.23
C ASN A 39 -11.12 -9.47 -8.29
N ILE A 40 -10.84 -10.66 -8.84
CA ILE A 40 -10.40 -11.83 -8.06
C ILE A 40 -8.93 -11.67 -7.65
N LEU A 41 -8.08 -11.22 -8.56
CA LEU A 41 -6.66 -10.92 -8.34
C LEU A 41 -6.33 -9.50 -8.81
N PRO A 42 -6.78 -8.44 -8.10
CA PRO A 42 -6.65 -7.06 -8.56
C PRO A 42 -5.22 -6.55 -8.60
N CYS A 43 -4.26 -7.23 -7.96
CA CYS A 43 -2.86 -6.82 -7.92
C CYS A 43 -1.96 -7.54 -8.93
N TYR A 44 -2.54 -8.42 -9.78
CA TYR A 44 -1.80 -9.25 -10.72
C TYR A 44 -2.37 -9.08 -12.13
N PRO A 45 -2.05 -7.96 -12.80
CA PRO A 45 -2.49 -7.76 -14.17
C PRO A 45 -1.80 -8.77 -15.11
N PRO A 46 -2.44 -9.11 -16.24
CA PRO A 46 -1.77 -9.88 -17.29
C PRO A 46 -0.67 -9.05 -17.97
N PRO A 47 0.34 -9.67 -18.60
CA PRO A 47 1.52 -8.96 -19.11
C PRO A 47 1.26 -7.92 -20.21
N TRP A 48 0.10 -7.96 -20.87
CA TRP A 48 -0.29 -7.02 -21.94
C TRP A 48 -1.09 -5.82 -21.44
N VAL A 49 -1.41 -5.76 -20.14
CA VAL A 49 -2.13 -4.64 -19.53
C VAL A 49 -1.15 -3.74 -18.80
N THR A 50 -1.03 -2.50 -19.25
CA THR A 50 -0.34 -1.43 -18.52
C THR A 50 -1.26 -0.89 -17.43
N VAL A 51 -0.73 -0.74 -16.23
CA VAL A 51 -1.47 -0.26 -15.06
C VAL A 51 -0.73 0.89 -14.42
N ASP A 52 -1.48 1.91 -14.03
CA ASP A 52 -0.98 3.04 -13.28
C ASP A 52 -1.75 3.19 -11.98
N GLY A 53 -1.10 3.83 -11.02
CA GLY A 53 -1.63 3.95 -9.67
C GLY A 53 -1.26 5.27 -9.04
N VAL A 54 -1.70 5.42 -7.79
CA VAL A 54 -1.45 6.62 -7.00
C VAL A 54 -0.92 6.21 -5.65
N ALA A 55 0.27 6.67 -5.31
CA ALA A 55 0.74 6.71 -3.95
C ALA A 55 -0.06 7.78 -3.20
N LYS A 56 -0.72 7.39 -2.12
CA LYS A 56 -1.48 8.27 -1.23
C LYS A 56 -0.90 8.20 0.18
N ALA A 57 -0.78 9.37 0.81
CA ALA A 57 -0.56 9.48 2.24
C ALA A 57 -1.57 10.46 2.82
N SER A 58 -2.12 10.12 3.98
CA SER A 58 -3.08 10.96 4.71
C SER A 58 -2.59 11.15 6.14
N VAL A 59 -2.70 12.36 6.66
CA VAL A 59 -2.26 12.71 8.02
C VAL A 59 -3.38 13.37 8.81
N ILE A 60 -3.22 13.35 10.13
CA ILE A 60 -3.95 14.20 11.07
C ILE A 60 -2.94 14.87 12.00
N ALA A 61 -2.88 16.19 11.98
CA ALA A 61 -2.03 17.00 12.85
C ALA A 61 -2.85 17.58 14.00
N PHE A 62 -2.32 17.46 15.21
CA PHE A 62 -3.01 17.84 16.44
C PHE A 62 -2.05 18.42 17.47
N PHE A 63 -2.61 19.21 18.39
CA PHE A 63 -1.91 19.69 19.56
C PHE A 63 -1.91 18.60 20.63
N ASP A 64 -0.75 18.03 20.86
CA ASP A 64 -0.50 16.95 21.80
C ASP A 64 -0.11 17.54 23.16
N GLU A 65 -1.14 17.85 23.96
CA GLU A 65 -0.97 18.54 25.26
C GLU A 65 -0.33 17.63 26.32
N ASN A 66 -0.67 16.34 26.31
CA ASN A 66 -0.12 15.34 27.24
C ASN A 66 1.20 14.72 26.73
N ARG A 67 1.60 15.01 25.49
CA ARG A 67 2.87 14.66 24.85
C ARG A 67 3.10 13.16 24.70
N ASP A 68 2.03 12.41 24.43
CA ASP A 68 2.10 10.94 24.30
C ASP A 68 2.27 10.45 22.85
N GLY A 69 2.15 11.35 21.87
CA GLY A 69 2.26 11.04 20.45
C GLY A 69 1.06 10.28 19.86
N ILE A 70 -0.04 10.15 20.61
CA ILE A 70 -1.24 9.42 20.23
C ILE A 70 -2.35 10.45 19.98
N PHE A 71 -3.04 10.33 18.84
CA PHE A 71 -4.21 11.18 18.62
C PHE A 71 -5.39 10.72 19.47
N ASN A 72 -5.85 11.57 20.38
CA ASN A 72 -6.98 11.33 21.27
C ASN A 72 -8.19 12.20 20.91
N ASP A 73 -9.39 11.70 21.20
CA ASP A 73 -10.61 12.48 21.02
C ASP A 73 -10.61 13.74 21.89
N GLY A 74 -10.88 14.89 21.27
CA GLY A 74 -10.88 16.20 21.93
C GLY A 74 -9.59 17.00 21.75
N GLU A 75 -8.52 16.39 21.23
CA GLU A 75 -7.30 17.12 20.92
C GLU A 75 -7.53 18.16 19.81
N ARG A 76 -6.91 19.32 20.00
CA ARG A 76 -7.11 20.47 19.13
C ARG A 76 -6.44 20.20 17.77
N PRO A 77 -7.16 20.31 16.63
CA PRO A 77 -6.55 20.15 15.32
C PRO A 77 -5.59 21.29 15.00
N LEU A 78 -4.55 20.99 14.21
CA LEU A 78 -3.57 21.99 13.75
C LEU A 78 -3.65 22.20 12.24
N PRO A 79 -4.19 23.35 11.78
CA PRO A 79 -4.17 23.72 10.36
C PRO A 79 -2.79 24.20 9.91
N ASN A 80 -2.60 24.24 8.58
CA ASN A 80 -1.43 24.79 7.90
C ASN A 80 -0.10 24.07 8.17
N ILE A 81 -0.13 22.82 8.64
CA ILE A 81 1.04 21.96 8.73
C ILE A 81 1.35 21.41 7.34
N GLU A 82 2.54 21.72 6.81
CA GLU A 82 2.97 21.24 5.50
C GLU A 82 3.44 19.79 5.58
N ILE A 83 2.93 18.97 4.65
CA ILE A 83 3.42 17.61 4.37
C ILE A 83 3.93 17.51 2.94
N LYS A 84 4.91 16.64 2.73
CA LYS A 84 5.56 16.44 1.43
C LYS A 84 5.78 14.96 1.16
N MET A 85 5.48 14.53 -0.07
CA MET A 85 5.80 13.20 -0.58
C MET A 85 6.33 13.35 -2.01
N GLY A 86 7.57 12.94 -2.24
CA GLY A 86 8.28 13.21 -3.49
C GLY A 86 8.32 14.70 -3.81
N THR A 87 7.80 15.09 -4.98
CA THR A 87 7.71 16.49 -5.43
C THR A 87 6.41 17.20 -5.03
N LYS A 88 5.45 16.47 -4.44
CA LYS A 88 4.13 16.99 -4.11
C LYS A 88 4.05 17.42 -2.65
N ARG A 89 3.25 18.45 -2.40
CA ARG A 89 3.04 19.03 -1.07
C ARG A 89 1.56 19.25 -0.82
N ALA A 90 1.17 19.23 0.45
CA ALA A 90 -0.17 19.58 0.92
C ALA A 90 -0.07 20.24 2.30
N GLN A 91 -1.12 20.93 2.72
CA GLN A 91 -1.23 21.51 4.05
C GLN A 91 -2.48 21.00 4.75
N THR A 92 -2.42 20.89 6.09
CA THR A 92 -3.58 20.49 6.89
C THR A 92 -4.67 21.55 6.87
N ASP A 93 -5.92 21.08 6.76
CA ASP A 93 -7.11 21.91 6.83
C ASP A 93 -7.44 22.33 8.28
N GLN A 94 -8.56 23.03 8.45
CA GLN A 94 -9.05 23.47 9.78
C GLN A 94 -9.36 22.32 10.75
N LYS A 95 -9.47 21.08 10.24
CA LYS A 95 -9.65 19.86 11.04
C LYS A 95 -8.32 19.12 11.25
N GLY A 96 -7.19 19.72 10.89
CA GLY A 96 -5.87 19.15 11.03
C GLY A 96 -5.58 18.05 10.00
N LYS A 97 -6.39 17.88 8.96
CA LYS A 97 -6.26 16.76 8.01
C LYS A 97 -5.61 17.23 6.72
N ALA A 98 -4.69 16.42 6.19
CA ALA A 98 -4.16 16.60 4.84
C ALA A 98 -4.04 15.26 4.12
N SER A 99 -4.00 15.32 2.80
CA SER A 99 -3.62 14.18 1.96
C SER A 99 -2.76 14.65 0.81
N VAL A 100 -1.71 13.89 0.52
CA VAL A 100 -0.81 14.11 -0.61
C VAL A 100 -0.81 12.88 -1.50
N PHE A 101 -0.77 13.11 -2.80
CA PHE A 101 -0.88 12.08 -3.83
C PHE A 101 0.26 12.23 -4.83
N VAL A 102 0.90 11.12 -5.18
CA VAL A 102 1.93 11.07 -6.21
C VAL A 102 1.54 9.99 -7.21
N PHE A 103 1.48 10.36 -8.49
CA PHE A 103 1.22 9.42 -9.57
C PHE A 103 2.37 8.41 -9.68
N LYS A 104 2.04 7.13 -9.90
CA LYS A 104 2.99 6.03 -9.99
C LYS A 104 2.68 5.17 -11.21
N GLU A 105 3.52 5.27 -12.22
CA GLU A 105 3.50 4.40 -13.39
C GLU A 105 3.80 2.95 -12.99
N GLY A 106 3.12 1.99 -13.62
CA GLY A 106 3.38 0.57 -13.41
C GLY A 106 2.98 0.05 -12.02
N CYS A 107 2.24 0.83 -11.23
CA CYS A 107 1.83 0.43 -9.90
C CYS A 107 0.31 0.21 -9.81
N ILE A 108 -0.07 -0.89 -9.16
CA ILE A 108 -1.49 -1.28 -9.05
C ILE A 108 -1.98 -1.35 -7.61
N CYS A 109 -1.14 -1.84 -6.70
CA CYS A 109 -1.49 -2.05 -5.31
C CYS A 109 -0.35 -1.60 -4.42
N ASN A 110 -0.70 -1.03 -3.27
CA ASN A 110 0.26 -0.53 -2.29
C ASN A 110 1.24 0.49 -2.88
N CYS A 111 0.76 1.39 -3.74
CA CYS A 111 1.63 2.30 -4.51
C CYS A 111 2.41 3.31 -3.67
N SER A 112 1.99 3.53 -2.42
CA SER A 112 2.78 4.31 -1.48
C SER A 112 3.96 3.52 -0.89
N ARG A 113 4.07 2.21 -1.09
CA ARG A 113 5.14 1.41 -0.48
C ARG A 113 6.52 1.90 -0.92
N GLY A 114 7.36 2.22 0.06
CA GLY A 114 8.72 2.70 -0.17
C GLY A 114 8.81 4.21 -0.36
N GLU A 115 7.69 4.91 -0.54
CA GLU A 115 7.67 6.37 -0.51
C GLU A 115 7.97 6.89 0.90
N THR A 116 8.50 8.10 0.94
CA THR A 116 8.78 8.81 2.19
C THR A 116 7.88 10.02 2.30
N LEU A 117 7.15 10.10 3.41
CA LEU A 117 6.37 11.26 3.81
C LEU A 117 7.19 12.10 4.78
N LEU A 118 7.37 13.38 4.47
CA LEU A 118 8.07 14.36 5.29
C LEU A 118 7.08 15.39 5.83
N ILE A 119 7.27 15.78 7.08
CA ILE A 119 6.47 16.79 7.77
C ILE A 119 7.36 17.99 8.09
N THR A 120 6.88 19.19 7.75
CA THR A 120 7.57 20.43 8.09
C THR A 120 7.10 20.91 9.47
N VAL A 121 8.02 21.05 10.40
CA VAL A 121 7.74 21.59 11.74
C VAL A 121 7.74 23.12 11.69
N PRO A 122 6.62 23.80 12.04
CA PRO A 122 6.58 25.26 12.05
C PRO A 122 7.49 25.85 13.13
N GLU A 123 7.90 27.10 12.96
CA GLU A 123 8.77 27.79 13.93
C GLU A 123 8.12 27.87 15.32
N GLY A 124 8.90 27.59 16.36
CA GLY A 124 8.44 27.59 17.75
C GLY A 124 7.55 26.41 18.15
N TRP A 125 7.53 25.34 17.33
CA TRP A 125 6.87 24.09 17.64
C TRP A 125 7.87 22.94 17.77
N GLN A 126 7.50 21.91 18.51
CA GLN A 126 8.19 20.63 18.60
C GLN A 126 7.21 19.50 18.27
N THR A 127 7.73 18.32 17.92
CA THR A 127 6.91 17.14 17.60
C THR A 127 7.09 16.04 18.63
N THR A 128 6.01 15.35 18.98
CA THR A 128 6.02 14.12 19.78
C THR A 128 6.07 12.86 18.90
N THR A 129 5.80 13.04 17.61
CA THR A 129 5.80 12.00 16.59
C THR A 129 6.96 12.19 15.61
N ALA A 130 7.25 11.15 14.83
CA ALA A 130 8.28 11.22 13.79
C ALA A 130 7.89 12.26 12.73
N ILE A 131 8.89 12.91 12.12
CA ILE A 131 8.70 13.87 11.03
C ILE A 131 8.96 13.25 9.65
N GLU A 132 9.39 11.99 9.64
CA GLU A 132 9.67 11.21 8.45
C GLU A 132 9.06 9.81 8.59
N TYR A 133 8.24 9.42 7.61
CA TYR A 133 7.58 8.12 7.57
C TYR A 133 7.87 7.41 6.26
N LYS A 134 8.41 6.19 6.36
CA LYS A 134 8.49 5.27 5.24
C LYS A 134 7.17 4.52 5.11
N LEU A 135 6.44 4.81 4.04
CA LEU A 135 5.11 4.25 3.80
C LEU A 135 5.22 2.77 3.40
N ASN A 136 4.29 1.95 3.89
CA ASN A 136 4.21 0.51 3.60
C ASN A 136 3.16 0.17 2.51
N GLY A 137 2.35 1.16 2.14
CA GLY A 137 1.31 1.08 1.12
C GLY A 137 -0.08 0.64 1.61
N LYS A 138 -0.24 0.43 2.92
CA LYS A 138 -1.51 0.14 3.62
C LYS A 138 -1.85 1.18 4.68
N ASP A 139 -1.07 2.24 4.78
CA ASP A 139 -1.23 3.29 5.79
C ASP A 139 -2.57 4.00 5.62
N LYS A 140 -3.39 4.02 6.69
CA LYS A 140 -4.73 4.63 6.65
C LYS A 140 -4.66 6.14 6.88
N ILE A 141 -4.19 6.54 8.07
CA ILE A 141 -4.00 7.94 8.48
C ILE A 141 -2.82 7.95 9.46
N ILE A 142 -1.88 8.87 9.28
CA ILE A 142 -0.69 9.02 10.13
C ILE A 142 -0.95 10.16 11.13
N PRO A 143 -0.95 9.89 12.44
CA PRO A 143 -1.09 10.92 13.47
C PRO A 143 0.23 11.69 13.62
N ILE A 144 0.14 13.02 13.65
CA ILE A 144 1.27 13.93 13.84
C ILE A 144 1.00 14.84 15.05
N GLY A 145 1.58 14.48 16.18
CA GLY A 145 1.48 15.25 17.42
C GLY A 145 2.51 16.39 17.46
N PHE A 146 2.04 17.57 17.84
CA PHE A 146 2.86 18.77 18.04
C PHE A 146 2.61 19.39 19.42
N PHE A 147 3.64 19.99 20.00
CA PHE A 147 3.53 20.75 21.24
C PHE A 147 4.39 22.02 21.19
N LYS A 148 4.19 22.88 22.19
CA LYS A 148 5.02 24.06 22.45
C LYS A 148 5.61 23.99 23.85
#